data_AF-A0A7C3M2J9-F1
#
_entry.id   AF-A0A7C3M2J9-F1
#
_cell.length_a   1.000
_cell.length_b   1.000
_cell.length_c   1.000
_cell.angle_alpha   90.00
_cell.angle_beta   90.00
_cell.angle_gamma   90.00
#
_symmetry.space_group_name_H-M   'P 1'
#
loop_
_entity.id
_entity.type
_entity.pdbx_description
1 polymer ?
#
loop_
_entity_poly.entity_id
_entity_poly.type
_entity_poly.pdbx_seq_one_letter_code
_entity_poly.pdbx_strand_id
1 'polypeptide(L)'
;SDVPWAIMVHGQLRHPSQLYEAILEGLVIFLILYFYRNRKKFIGELAILYFILYSIMRTIAEIFRQPDIQLGFLYGTDWLTMGMQISLSFAVVGVFLYSFFYKKNIKEKRKN
;
A
#
# COMPACT_ATOMS: atom_id res chain seq x y z
N SER A 1 7.16 13.44 21.17
CA SER A 1 7.47 12.16 20.50
C SER A 1 8.67 11.57 21.21
N ASP A 2 8.62 10.28 21.57
CA ASP A 2 9.66 9.63 22.38
C ASP A 2 10.76 8.96 21.54
N VAL A 3 10.74 9.15 20.21
CA VAL A 3 11.73 8.55 19.32
C VAL A 3 12.88 9.53 19.01
N PRO A 4 14.13 9.07 18.96
CA PRO A 4 15.31 9.94 18.81
C PRO A 4 15.45 10.59 17.42
N TRP A 5 14.63 10.20 16.45
CA TRP A 5 14.62 10.74 15.08
C TRP A 5 13.39 11.64 14.78
N ALA A 6 12.68 12.10 15.82
CA ALA A 6 11.58 13.03 15.65
C ALA A 6 12.06 14.36 15.04
N ILE A 7 11.26 14.92 14.13
CA ILE A 7 11.54 16.21 13.49
C ILE A 7 10.69 17.31 14.12
N MET A 8 11.25 18.51 14.22
CA MET A 8 10.54 19.67 14.78
C MET A 8 9.62 20.28 13.73
N VAL A 9 8.31 20.24 13.98
CA VAL A 9 7.28 20.79 13.09
C VAL A 9 6.37 21.70 13.91
N HIS A 10 6.34 22.99 13.59
CA HIS A 10 5.56 24.00 14.32
C HIS A 10 5.80 24.00 15.84
N GLY A 11 7.07 23.84 16.27
CA GLY A 11 7.43 23.83 17.69
C GLY A 11 7.08 22.56 18.46
N GLN A 12 6.57 21.52 17.79
CA GLN A 12 6.31 20.20 18.38
C GLN A 12 7.17 19.12 17.71
N LEU A 13 7.67 18.18 18.52
CA LEU A 13 8.38 16.99 18.01
C LEU A 13 7.38 15.99 17.44
N ARG A 14 7.42 15.81 16.11
CA ARG A 14 6.55 14.90 15.37
C ARG A 14 7.36 13.77 14.74
N HIS A 15 6.71 12.62 14.53
CA HIS A 15 7.30 11.54 13.75
C HIS A 15 7.45 11.99 12.29
N PRO A 16 8.58 11.70 11.63
CA PRO A 16 8.76 11.99 10.21
C PRO A 16 7.99 10.98 9.36
N SER A 17 6.65 10.97 9.46
CA SER A 17 5.78 10.02 8.76
C SER A 17 5.99 10.01 7.25
N GLN A 18 6.35 11.16 6.68
CA GLN A 18 6.69 11.31 5.26
C GLN A 18 7.87 10.42 4.83
N LEU A 19 8.88 10.24 5.71
CA LEU A 19 10.01 9.38 5.41
C LEU A 19 9.59 7.90 5.41
N TYR A 20 8.69 7.53 6.32
CA TYR A 20 8.12 6.18 6.34
C TYR A 20 7.27 5.92 5.09
N GLU A 21 6.41 6.86 4.70
CA GLU A 21 5.62 6.78 3.47
C GLU A 21 6.53 6.64 2.24
N ALA A 22 7.56 7.48 2.10
CA ALA A 22 8.49 7.43 0.97
C ALA A 22 9.26 6.11 0.88
N ILE A 23 9.69 5.55 2.02
CA ILE A 23 10.39 4.26 2.06
C ILE A 23 9.43 3.11 1.76
N LEU A 24 8.27 3.07 2.41
CA LEU A 24 7.30 1.98 2.28
C LEU A 24 6.62 1.98 0.91
N GLU A 25 6.05 3.11 0.48
CA GLU A 25 5.32 3.23 -0.78
C GLU A 25 6.25 3.33 -1.99
N GLY A 26 7.46 3.88 -1.82
CA GLY A 26 8.44 4.03 -2.90
C GLY A 26 9.43 2.88 -2.94
N LEU A 27 10.41 2.92 -2.04
CA LEU A 27 11.61 2.08 -2.11
C LEU A 27 11.30 0.59 -1.94
N VAL A 28 10.47 0.23 -0.95
CA VAL A 28 10.10 -1.16 -0.66
C VAL A 28 9.29 -1.76 -1.82
N ILE A 29 8.25 -1.06 -2.29
CA ILE A 29 7.45 -1.52 -3.43
C ILE A 29 8.31 -1.66 -4.68
N PHE A 30 9.17 -0.67 -4.96
CA PHE A 30 10.08 -0.72 -6.10
C PHE A 30 10.99 -1.95 -6.05
N LEU A 31 11.63 -2.23 -4.91
CA LEU A 31 12.50 -3.39 -4.77
C LEU A 31 11.73 -4.70 -4.98
N ILE A 32 10.55 -4.85 -4.37
CA ILE A 32 9.73 -6.05 -4.52
C ILE A 32 9.38 -6.28 -5.99
N LEU A 33 8.90 -5.25 -6.69
CA LEU A 33 8.53 -5.34 -8.09
C LEU A 33 9.75 -5.56 -8.99
N TYR A 34 10.88 -4.91 -8.68
CA TYR A 34 12.13 -5.06 -9.42
C TYR A 34 12.63 -6.51 -9.40
N PHE A 35 12.63 -7.15 -8.23
CA PHE A 35 13.00 -8.57 -8.12
C PHE A 35 11.95 -9.50 -8.72
N TYR A 36 10.66 -9.14 -8.62
CA TYR A 36 9.57 -9.95 -9.17
C TYR A 36 9.47 -9.88 -10.70
N ARG A 37 10.00 -8.85 -11.36
CA ARG A 37 9.79 -8.58 -12.80
C ARG A 37 10.11 -9.76 -13.73
N ASN A 38 11.08 -10.59 -13.37
CA ASN A 38 11.51 -11.75 -14.15
C ASN A 38 10.63 -13.00 -13.92
N ARG A 39 9.77 -12.97 -12.90
CA ARG A 39 8.87 -14.08 -12.51
C ARG A 39 7.43 -13.87 -13.00
N LYS A 40 7.14 -12.75 -13.67
CA LYS A 40 5.81 -12.46 -14.19
C LYS A 40 5.35 -13.56 -15.16
N LYS A 41 4.11 -13.97 -14.99
CA LYS A 41 3.39 -14.99 -15.74
C LYS A 41 2.53 -14.38 -16.83
N PHE A 42 2.01 -13.16 -16.65
CA PHE A 42 1.17 -12.48 -17.66
C PHE A 42 1.44 -10.97 -17.76
N ILE A 43 1.00 -10.38 -18.87
CA ILE A 43 1.10 -8.93 -19.12
C ILE A 43 0.12 -8.21 -18.19
N GLY A 44 0.62 -7.27 -17.38
CA GLY A 44 -0.18 -6.53 -16.40
C GLY A 44 -0.05 -7.02 -14.95
N GLU A 45 0.60 -8.16 -14.71
CA GLU A 45 0.76 -8.72 -13.36
C GLU A 45 1.53 -7.80 -12.40
N LEU A 46 2.57 -7.12 -12.89
CA LEU A 46 3.33 -6.16 -12.09
C LEU A 46 2.49 -4.96 -11.65
N ALA A 47 1.57 -4.49 -12.50
CA ALA A 47 0.68 -3.38 -12.15
C ALA A 47 -0.33 -3.82 -11.08
N ILE A 48 -0.87 -5.03 -11.20
CA ILE A 48 -1.78 -5.58 -10.19
C ILE A 48 -1.05 -5.79 -8.85
N LEU A 49 0.18 -6.31 -8.89
CA LEU A 49 1.02 -6.45 -7.70
C LEU A 49 1.35 -5.10 -7.06
N TYR A 50 1.62 -4.06 -7.87
CA TYR A 50 1.79 -2.70 -7.37
C TYR A 50 0.58 -2.24 -6.57
N PHE A 51 -0.65 -2.38 -7.11
CA PHE A 51 -1.86 -1.97 -6.39
C PHE A 51 -2.03 -2.71 -5.07
N ILE A 52 -1.81 -4.04 -5.05
CA ILE A 52 -1.93 -4.85 -3.83
C ILE A 52 -0.87 -4.42 -2.80
N LEU A 53 0.39 -4.28 -3.21
CA LEU A 53 1.48 -3.88 -2.33
C LEU A 53 1.27 -2.46 -1.79
N TYR A 54 0.83 -1.54 -2.65
CA TYR A 54 0.52 -0.17 -2.27
C TYR A 54 -0.58 -0.12 -1.21
N SER A 55 -1.68 -0.85 -1.38
CA SER A 55 -2.74 -0.95 -0.38
C SER A 55 -2.24 -1.43 0.98
N ILE A 56 -1.35 -2.42 1.01
CA ILE A 56 -0.79 -2.95 2.25
C ILE A 56 0.13 -1.91 2.90
N MET A 57 1.08 -1.35 2.15
CA MET A 57 2.02 -0.35 2.65
C MET A 57 1.30 0.91 3.13
N ARG A 58 0.25 1.35 2.42
CA ARG A 58 -0.58 2.49 2.78
C ARG A 58 -1.30 2.25 4.11
N THR A 59 -1.89 1.07 4.29
CA THR A 59 -2.54 0.69 5.54
C THR A 59 -1.55 0.69 6.72
N ILE A 60 -0.32 0.20 6.50
CA ILE A 60 0.73 0.21 7.52
C ILE A 60 1.19 1.64 7.83
N ALA A 61 1.47 2.45 6.81
CA ALA A 61 1.91 3.83 6.97
C ALA A 61 0.88 4.68 7.72
N GLU A 62 -0.40 4.43 7.48
CA GLU A 62 -1.51 5.14 8.13
C GLU A 62 -1.58 4.87 9.65
N ILE A 63 -1.08 3.73 10.14
CA ILE A 63 -0.97 3.45 11.59
C ILE A 63 0.08 4.36 12.25
N PHE A 64 1.15 4.69 11.53
CA PHE A 64 2.21 5.58 12.01
C PHE A 64 1.91 7.06 11.76
N ARG A 65 0.88 7.36 10.97
CA ARG A 65 0.41 8.72 10.74
C ARG A 65 -0.43 9.14 11.94
N GLN A 66 -0.11 10.30 12.50
CA GLN A 66 -1.03 10.90 13.48
C GLN A 66 -2.33 11.27 12.74
N PRO A 67 -3.51 10.90 13.25
CA PRO A 67 -4.77 11.25 12.61
C PRO A 67 -4.90 12.77 12.55
N ASP A 68 -5.12 13.29 11.35
CA ASP A 68 -5.34 14.73 11.16
C ASP A 68 -6.63 15.13 11.91
N ILE A 69 -6.50 16.16 12.76
CA ILE A 69 -7.57 16.69 13.64
C ILE A 69 -8.85 17.05 12.86
N GLN A 70 -8.73 17.31 11.56
CA GLN A 70 -9.80 17.83 10.71
C GLN A 70 -10.64 16.75 10.00
N LEU A 71 -10.07 15.57 9.74
CA LEU A 71 -10.78 14.42 9.13
C LEU A 71 -11.27 13.44 10.19
N GLY A 72 -10.59 13.38 11.35
CA GLY A 72 -10.90 12.44 12.42
C GLY A 72 -10.83 10.99 11.94
N PHE A 73 -11.44 10.10 12.71
CA PHE A 73 -11.66 8.74 12.26
C PHE A 73 -13.05 8.58 11.64
N LEU A 74 -13.15 7.68 10.66
CA LEU A 74 -14.42 7.39 10.00
C LEU A 74 -15.31 6.53 10.92
N TYR A 75 -16.62 6.70 10.75
CA TYR A 75 -17.65 5.91 11.45
C TYR A 75 -17.60 5.96 13.00
N GLY A 76 -16.94 6.97 13.59
CA GLY A 76 -16.82 7.10 15.05
C GLY A 76 -15.95 6.02 15.71
N THR A 77 -15.01 5.42 14.95
CA THR A 77 -14.09 4.39 15.47
C THR A 77 -12.69 4.94 15.68
N ASP A 78 -11.99 4.70 16.80
CA ASP A 78 -10.65 5.29 17.06
C ASP A 78 -9.48 4.69 16.26
N TRP A 79 -9.76 3.97 15.17
CA TRP A 79 -8.74 3.23 14.42
C TRP A 79 -8.95 3.20 12.91
N LEU A 80 -10.16 3.49 12.40
CA LEU A 80 -10.45 3.39 10.98
C LEU A 80 -10.32 4.76 10.29
N THR A 81 -9.33 4.87 9.42
CA THR A 81 -9.08 6.10 8.66
C THR A 81 -9.56 5.97 7.21
N MET A 82 -9.74 7.10 6.53
CA MET A 82 -10.08 7.14 5.11
C MET A 82 -9.04 6.41 4.24
N GLY A 83 -7.76 6.51 4.61
CA GLY A 83 -6.67 5.79 3.96
C GLY A 83 -6.85 4.27 4.01
N MET A 84 -7.31 3.72 5.14
CA MET A 84 -7.56 2.28 5.28
C MET A 84 -8.72 1.79 4.40
N GLN A 85 -9.83 2.55 4.32
CA GLN A 85 -10.98 2.18 3.50
C GLN A 85 -10.65 2.15 2.00
N ILE A 86 -9.92 3.17 1.53
CA ILE A 86 -9.47 3.25 0.13
C ILE A 86 -8.49 2.12 -0.17
N SER A 87 -7.54 1.87 0.75
CA SER A 87 -6.55 0.80 0.61
C SER A 87 -7.23 -0.57 0.52
N LEU A 88 -8.23 -0.83 1.36
CA LEU A 88 -9.00 -2.07 1.33
C LEU A 88 -9.72 -2.27 -0.01
N SER A 89 -10.35 -1.21 -0.53
CA SER A 89 -11.02 -1.25 -1.84
C SER A 89 -10.03 -1.63 -2.96
N PHE A 90 -8.85 -1.01 -2.97
CA PHE A 90 -7.81 -1.33 -3.95
C PHE A 90 -7.24 -2.74 -3.78
N ALA A 91 -7.09 -3.24 -2.55
CA ALA A 91 -6.62 -4.59 -2.30
C ALA A 91 -7.59 -5.64 -2.86
N VAL A 92 -8.89 -5.46 -2.61
CA VAL A 92 -9.96 -6.35 -3.11
C VAL A 92 -9.97 -6.38 -4.65
N VAL A 93 -9.94 -5.21 -5.28
CA VAL A 93 -9.90 -5.10 -6.75
C VAL A 93 -8.63 -5.74 -7.32
N GLY A 94 -7.47 -5.50 -6.69
CA GLY A 94 -6.20 -6.08 -7.10
C GLY A 94 -6.21 -7.61 -7.06
N VAL A 95 -6.66 -8.21 -5.96
CA VAL A 95 -6.73 -9.68 -5.80
C VAL A 95 -7.71 -10.30 -6.80
N PHE A 96 -8.84 -9.64 -7.03
CA PHE A 96 -9.82 -10.08 -8.02
C PHE A 96 -9.22 -10.09 -9.44
N LEU A 97 -8.58 -8.99 -9.85
CA LEU A 97 -7.93 -8.87 -11.15
C LEU A 97 -6.81 -9.91 -11.31
N TYR A 98 -5.96 -10.09 -10.30
CA TYR A 98 -4.89 -11.08 -10.32
C TYR A 98 -5.45 -12.48 -10.58
N SER A 99 -6.48 -12.87 -9.82
CA SER A 99 -7.12 -14.18 -9.93
C SER A 99 -7.77 -14.39 -11.30
N PHE A 100 -8.41 -13.36 -11.85
CA PHE A 100 -9.06 -13.40 -13.17
C PHE A 100 -8.03 -13.60 -14.30
N PHE A 101 -6.98 -12.77 -14.34
CA PHE A 101 -5.96 -12.85 -15.37
C PHE A 101 -5.08 -14.09 -15.25
N TYR A 102 -4.81 -14.54 -14.02
CA TYR A 102 -4.08 -15.79 -13.79
C TYR A 102 -4.81 -17.01 -14.38
N LYS A 103 -6.13 -17.11 -14.14
CA LYS A 103 -6.97 -18.17 -14.72
C LYS A 103 -7.00 -18.09 -16.25
N LYS A 104 -7.12 -16.87 -16.81
CA LYS A 104 -7.10 -16.66 -18.26
C LYS A 104 -5.79 -17.12 -18.89
N ASN A 105 -4.66 -16.75 -18.31
CA ASN A 105 -3.33 -17.13 -18.80
C ASN A 105 -3.10 -18.66 -18.78
N ILE A 106 -3.56 -19.37 -17.74
CA ILE A 106 -3.49 -20.84 -17.70
C ILE A 106 -4.34 -21.46 -18.82
N LYS A 107 -5.53 -20.92 -19.07
CA LYS A 107 -6.42 -21.44 -20.11
C LYS A 107 -5.83 -21.27 -21.51
N GLU A 108 -5.18 -20.13 -21.79
CA GLU A 108 -4.49 -19.91 -23.07
C GLU A 108 -3.30 -20.86 -23.24
N LYS A 109 -2.50 -21.09 -22.20
CA LYS A 109 -1.39 -22.08 -22.24
C LYS A 109 -1.84 -23.53 -22.47
N ARG A 110 -3.08 -23.89 -22.12
CA ARG A 110 -3.62 -25.24 -22.37
C ARG A 110 -4.18 -25.42 -23.78
N LYS A 111 -4.42 -24.33 -24.51
CA LYS A 111 -5.00 -24.33 -25.86
C LYS A 111 -3.93 -24.37 -26.97
N ASN A 112 -2.72 -23.89 -26.67
CA ASN A 112 -1.53 -24.03 -27.50
C ASN A 112 -0.79 -25.32 -27.17
#